data_AF-A0A3D9ZUS1-F1
#
_entry.id   AF-A0A3D9ZUS1-F1
#
_cell.length_a   1.000
_cell.length_b   1.000
_cell.length_c   1.000
_cell.angle_alpha   90.00
_cell.angle_beta   90.00
_cell.angle_gamma   90.00
#
_symmetry.space_group_name_H-M   'P 1'
#
loop_
_entity.id
_entity.type
_entity.pdbx_description
1 polymer ?
#
loop_
_entity_poly.entity_id
_entity_poly.type
_entity_poly.pdbx_seq_one_letter_code
_entity_poly.pdbx_strand_id
1 'polypeptide(L)'
;MATVSTDAAALAGVRAAKEALSTVPAVTVGNPPYPPTVMTAAAMGVLASPVWAKAATLAVEAVAAADLEPSNLSAVLCVGGNANLVGAVGVVGGAVGATPVVPDEPARAALWGAAGATPTSSEVAEFAAWEVARTLLRHVPVLLVAGLASLLLFAHFIQTVEPRNGTPRYPGTHYYIIATWGELALSAVCALIACLTFGVSLAAYLADERQVPLTGVRVVAGMAGASLGAVTAAGAYSILGSFLLAVGYGPFLRWTLLPMLPVFAVLGVAALIVRRYQAPVSGWLRWLSFPAWSLGLVAAGMALLSFCLNAVHWPNIIVFLDLGTRLAGVTIGIGLTLAVVSRPLFRLLLGVPVTVFCLLIAGWRSAGLFAVMFALAVAAWLAVRIWTLIREQGVPAGHVG
;
A
#
# COMPACT_ATOMS: atom_id res chain seq x y z
N MET A 1 -21.90 45.44 -23.45
CA MET A 1 -23.09 45.00 -22.67
C MET A 1 -24.14 44.30 -23.55
N ALA A 2 -24.35 44.70 -24.81
CA ALA A 2 -25.35 44.09 -25.71
C ALA A 2 -24.99 42.70 -26.30
N THR A 3 -23.70 42.32 -26.34
CA THR A 3 -23.25 41.02 -26.89
C THR A 3 -23.43 39.86 -25.90
N VAL A 4 -23.34 40.13 -24.60
CA VAL A 4 -23.52 39.11 -23.54
C VAL A 4 -24.99 38.66 -23.47
N SER A 5 -25.94 39.56 -23.76
CA SER A 5 -27.37 39.23 -23.78
C SER A 5 -27.78 38.38 -24.99
N THR A 6 -27.12 38.53 -26.14
CA THR A 6 -27.42 37.72 -27.34
C THR A 6 -26.89 36.30 -27.22
N ASP A 7 -25.71 36.12 -26.63
CA ASP A 7 -25.11 34.79 -26.45
C ASP A 7 -25.88 33.97 -25.39
N ALA A 8 -26.34 34.63 -24.32
CA ALA A 8 -27.18 33.99 -23.31
C ALA A 8 -28.55 33.58 -23.88
N ALA A 9 -29.15 34.42 -24.74
CA ALA A 9 -30.41 34.11 -25.41
C ALA A 9 -30.26 32.97 -26.43
N ALA A 10 -29.18 32.95 -27.20
CA ALA A 10 -28.86 31.87 -28.13
C ALA A 10 -28.63 30.54 -27.39
N LEU A 11 -27.87 30.57 -26.28
CA LEU A 11 -27.63 29.38 -25.46
C LEU A 11 -28.93 28.85 -24.81
N ALA A 12 -29.81 29.73 -24.34
CA ALA A 12 -31.12 29.35 -23.81
C ALA A 12 -32.00 28.72 -24.89
N GLY A 13 -32.00 29.29 -26.12
CA GLY A 13 -32.68 28.74 -27.28
C GLY A 13 -32.17 27.34 -27.66
N VAL A 14 -30.85 27.14 -27.65
CA VAL A 14 -30.25 25.82 -27.91
C VAL A 14 -30.59 24.81 -26.82
N ARG A 15 -30.61 25.21 -25.54
CA ARG A 15 -31.03 24.32 -24.43
C ARG A 15 -32.49 23.90 -24.57
N ALA A 16 -33.38 24.85 -24.82
CA ALA A 16 -34.80 24.57 -25.04
C ALA A 16 -35.01 23.67 -26.26
N ALA A 17 -34.27 23.88 -27.34
CA ALA A 17 -34.30 23.02 -28.51
C ALA A 17 -33.83 21.59 -28.21
N LYS A 18 -32.73 21.43 -27.45
CA LYS A 18 -32.24 20.12 -26.99
C LYS A 18 -33.27 19.37 -26.16
N GLU A 19 -33.94 20.07 -25.25
CA GLU A 19 -34.99 19.48 -24.42
C GLU A 19 -36.22 19.09 -25.25
N ALA A 20 -36.68 19.97 -26.14
CA ALA A 20 -37.82 19.68 -27.02
C ALA A 20 -37.55 18.56 -28.04
N LEU A 21 -36.30 18.40 -28.50
CA LEU A 21 -35.90 17.32 -29.41
C LEU A 21 -35.83 15.93 -28.74
N SER A 22 -36.00 15.84 -27.42
CA SER A 22 -36.19 14.56 -26.74
C SER A 22 -37.60 13.99 -26.94
N THR A 23 -38.57 14.81 -27.37
CA THR A 23 -39.97 14.41 -27.54
C THR A 23 -40.52 14.68 -28.95
N VAL A 24 -39.95 15.64 -29.68
CA VAL A 24 -40.40 16.09 -31.00
C VAL A 24 -39.30 15.88 -32.05
N PRO A 25 -39.61 15.44 -33.29
CA PRO A 25 -38.59 15.13 -34.29
C PRO A 25 -37.83 16.35 -34.85
N ALA A 26 -38.40 17.55 -34.79
CA ALA A 26 -37.78 18.80 -35.26
C ALA A 26 -38.28 20.01 -34.48
N VAL A 27 -37.40 20.99 -34.25
CA VAL A 27 -37.69 22.23 -33.50
C VAL A 27 -37.03 23.42 -34.21
N THR A 28 -37.76 24.52 -34.34
CA THR A 28 -37.22 25.80 -34.83
C THR A 28 -36.49 26.52 -33.70
N VAL A 29 -35.20 26.75 -33.87
CA VAL A 29 -34.33 27.43 -32.89
C VAL A 29 -34.12 28.88 -33.32
N GLY A 30 -34.48 29.83 -32.46
CA GLY A 30 -34.11 31.23 -32.67
C GLY A 30 -32.62 31.41 -32.50
N ASN A 31 -31.94 31.97 -33.50
CA ASN A 31 -30.48 32.17 -33.50
C ASN A 31 -30.11 33.63 -33.76
N PRO A 32 -30.52 34.60 -32.91
CA PRO A 32 -30.21 36.01 -33.14
C PRO A 32 -28.69 36.24 -33.19
N PRO A 33 -28.15 37.01 -34.16
CA PRO A 33 -28.83 37.87 -35.14
C PRO A 33 -29.25 37.18 -36.45
N TYR A 34 -29.03 35.87 -36.58
CA TYR A 34 -29.30 35.06 -37.77
C TYR A 34 -30.77 34.58 -37.85
N PRO A 35 -31.25 34.20 -39.05
CA PRO A 35 -32.58 33.61 -39.19
C PRO A 35 -32.76 32.33 -38.36
N PRO A 36 -33.99 32.01 -37.94
CA PRO A 36 -34.28 30.80 -37.18
C PRO A 36 -33.88 29.56 -37.98
N THR A 37 -33.23 28.60 -37.31
CA THR A 37 -32.75 27.36 -37.93
C THR A 37 -33.59 26.19 -37.45
N VAL A 38 -34.00 25.31 -38.36
CA VAL A 38 -34.68 24.05 -38.00
C VAL A 38 -33.64 23.04 -37.58
N MET A 39 -33.68 22.61 -36.32
CA MET A 39 -32.86 21.52 -35.79
C MET A 39 -33.69 20.24 -35.74
N THR A 40 -33.17 19.13 -36.26
CA THR A 40 -33.81 17.82 -36.20
C THR A 40 -33.14 16.92 -35.16
N ALA A 41 -33.86 15.91 -34.66
CA ALA A 41 -33.28 14.95 -33.72
C ALA A 41 -32.09 14.18 -34.32
N ALA A 42 -32.16 13.89 -35.63
CA ALA A 42 -31.06 13.25 -36.36
C ALA A 42 -29.81 14.16 -36.44
N ALA A 43 -30.00 15.45 -36.76
CA ALA A 43 -28.90 16.42 -36.81
C ALA A 43 -28.26 16.60 -35.41
N MET A 44 -29.07 16.63 -34.36
CA MET A 44 -28.59 16.66 -32.97
C MET A 44 -27.79 15.41 -32.60
N GLY A 45 -28.22 14.22 -33.03
CA GLY A 45 -27.49 12.96 -32.82
C GLY A 45 -26.09 12.98 -33.45
N VAL A 46 -25.97 13.54 -34.65
CA VAL A 46 -24.67 13.71 -35.32
C VAL A 46 -23.79 14.71 -34.58
N LEU A 47 -24.34 15.86 -34.18
CA LEU A 47 -23.59 16.90 -33.45
C LEU A 47 -23.12 16.44 -32.06
N ALA A 48 -23.91 15.62 -31.38
CA ALA A 48 -23.60 15.12 -30.04
C ALA A 48 -22.78 13.82 -30.04
N SER A 49 -22.59 13.18 -31.20
CA SER A 49 -21.79 11.96 -31.39
C SER A 49 -20.43 11.95 -30.64
N PRO A 50 -19.58 12.99 -30.71
CA PRO A 50 -18.28 12.96 -30.01
C PRO A 50 -18.42 12.92 -28.48
N VAL A 51 -19.49 13.51 -27.93
CA VAL A 51 -19.76 13.48 -26.49
C VAL A 51 -20.21 12.09 -26.07
N TRP A 52 -21.07 11.44 -26.87
CA TRP A 52 -21.54 10.08 -26.61
C TRP A 52 -20.42 9.05 -26.76
N ALA A 53 -19.54 9.21 -27.74
CA ALA A 53 -18.37 8.35 -27.91
C ALA A 53 -17.46 8.42 -26.67
N LYS A 54 -17.23 9.61 -26.11
CA LYS A 54 -16.43 9.78 -24.89
C LYS A 54 -17.12 9.20 -23.64
N ALA A 55 -18.45 9.29 -23.56
CA ALA A 55 -19.20 8.65 -22.49
C ALA A 55 -19.12 7.11 -22.58
N ALA A 56 -19.18 6.56 -23.80
CA ALA A 56 -19.04 5.14 -24.05
C ALA A 56 -17.64 4.60 -23.70
N THR A 57 -16.57 5.32 -24.03
CA THR A 57 -15.20 4.92 -23.62
C THR A 57 -15.06 4.87 -22.11
N LEU A 58 -15.61 5.86 -21.39
CA LEU A 58 -15.60 5.89 -19.92
C LEU A 58 -16.36 4.72 -19.31
N ALA A 59 -17.48 4.30 -19.93
CA ALA A 59 -18.23 3.15 -19.47
C ALA A 59 -17.42 1.85 -19.60
N VAL A 60 -16.72 1.66 -20.72
CA VAL A 60 -15.83 0.50 -20.94
C VAL A 60 -14.66 0.51 -19.94
N GLU A 61 -14.03 1.66 -19.72
CA GLU A 61 -12.96 1.82 -18.73
C GLU A 61 -13.44 1.51 -17.32
N ALA A 62 -14.67 1.91 -16.96
CA ALA A 62 -15.25 1.63 -15.64
C ALA A 62 -15.51 0.12 -15.44
N VAL A 63 -16.00 -0.58 -16.47
CA VAL A 63 -16.19 -2.03 -16.44
C VAL A 63 -14.84 -2.76 -16.31
N ALA A 64 -13.83 -2.32 -17.06
CA ALA A 64 -12.47 -2.87 -16.96
C ALA A 64 -11.83 -2.59 -15.58
N ALA A 65 -12.04 -1.40 -15.01
CA ALA A 65 -11.54 -1.05 -13.68
C ALA A 65 -12.20 -1.87 -12.56
N ALA A 66 -13.42 -2.39 -12.81
CA ALA A 66 -14.13 -3.29 -11.92
C ALA A 66 -13.72 -4.77 -12.09
N ASP A 67 -12.80 -5.08 -13.01
CA ASP A 67 -12.36 -6.45 -13.34
C ASP A 67 -13.52 -7.37 -13.77
N LEU A 68 -14.51 -6.78 -14.47
CA LEU A 68 -15.69 -7.48 -14.99
C LEU A 68 -15.63 -7.61 -16.51
N GLU A 69 -16.11 -8.75 -17.02
CA GLU A 69 -16.43 -8.90 -18.44
C GLU A 69 -17.85 -8.37 -18.73
N PRO A 70 -18.11 -7.83 -19.93
CA PRO A 70 -19.45 -7.43 -20.35
C PRO A 70 -20.56 -8.46 -20.11
N SER A 71 -20.24 -9.75 -20.26
CA SER A 71 -21.16 -10.88 -20.01
C SER A 71 -21.55 -11.05 -18.54
N ASN A 72 -20.80 -10.44 -17.61
CA ASN A 72 -21.06 -10.49 -16.18
C ASN A 72 -21.97 -9.34 -15.71
N LEU A 73 -22.36 -8.43 -16.61
CA LEU A 73 -23.26 -7.33 -16.29
C LEU A 73 -24.70 -7.82 -16.29
N SER A 74 -25.36 -7.76 -15.14
CA SER A 74 -26.78 -8.10 -15.01
C SER A 74 -27.70 -7.08 -15.67
N ALA A 75 -27.31 -5.80 -15.66
CA ALA A 75 -28.01 -4.72 -16.35
C ALA A 75 -27.09 -3.50 -16.54
N VAL A 76 -27.37 -2.69 -17.56
CA VAL A 76 -26.80 -1.36 -17.74
C VAL A 76 -27.92 -0.34 -17.61
N LEU A 77 -27.79 0.61 -16.67
CA LEU A 77 -28.81 1.62 -16.40
C LEU A 77 -28.34 2.99 -16.88
N CYS A 78 -29.10 3.59 -17.81
CA CYS A 78 -28.83 4.94 -18.28
C CYS A 78 -29.67 5.96 -17.49
N VAL A 79 -29.01 6.72 -16.62
CA VAL A 79 -29.65 7.74 -15.76
C VAL A 79 -29.21 9.16 -16.16
N GLY A 80 -30.05 10.14 -15.84
CA GLY A 80 -29.84 11.57 -16.13
C GLY A 80 -30.72 12.11 -17.26
N GLY A 81 -30.95 13.43 -17.26
CA GLY A 81 -31.91 14.08 -18.18
C GLY A 81 -31.57 13.99 -19.67
N ASN A 82 -30.34 13.62 -20.02
CA ASN A 82 -29.93 13.41 -21.42
C ASN A 82 -30.06 11.94 -21.87
N ALA A 83 -30.46 11.01 -20.99
CA ALA A 83 -30.63 9.59 -21.35
C ALA A 83 -31.73 9.37 -22.41
N ASN A 84 -32.68 10.31 -22.53
CA ASN A 84 -33.75 10.26 -23.52
C ASN A 84 -33.36 10.84 -24.89
N LEU A 85 -32.14 11.35 -25.07
CA LEU A 85 -31.70 11.88 -26.35
C LEU A 85 -31.40 10.74 -27.33
N VAL A 86 -31.86 10.92 -28.57
CA VAL A 86 -31.68 9.95 -29.66
C VAL A 86 -30.19 9.67 -29.87
N GLY A 87 -29.81 8.39 -29.79
CA GLY A 87 -28.44 7.90 -30.01
C GLY A 87 -27.58 7.77 -28.75
N ALA A 88 -27.89 8.45 -27.65
CA ALA A 88 -27.07 8.38 -26.43
C ALA A 88 -27.00 6.97 -25.83
N VAL A 89 -28.16 6.32 -25.71
CA VAL A 89 -28.30 4.97 -25.15
C VAL A 89 -27.69 3.91 -26.05
N GLY A 90 -27.92 4.01 -27.37
CA GLY A 90 -27.41 3.05 -28.34
C GLY A 90 -25.89 3.04 -28.43
N VAL A 91 -25.24 4.21 -28.35
CA VAL A 91 -23.77 4.31 -28.39
C VAL A 91 -23.13 3.70 -27.15
N VAL A 92 -23.68 3.96 -25.96
CA VAL A 92 -23.17 3.37 -24.71
C VAL A 92 -23.44 1.86 -24.66
N GLY A 93 -24.65 1.42 -25.04
CA GLY A 93 -25.00 0.00 -25.08
C GLY A 93 -24.16 -0.80 -26.06
N GLY A 94 -23.92 -0.25 -27.26
CA GLY A 94 -23.05 -0.87 -28.27
C GLY A 94 -21.60 -1.02 -27.81
N ALA A 95 -21.07 -0.03 -27.07
CA ALA A 95 -19.69 -0.08 -26.56
C ALA A 95 -19.51 -1.04 -25.38
N VAL A 96 -20.49 -1.10 -24.48
CA VAL A 96 -20.46 -1.98 -23.30
C VAL A 96 -20.87 -3.41 -23.66
N GLY A 97 -21.55 -3.63 -24.79
CA GLY A 97 -22.00 -4.96 -25.23
C GLY A 97 -23.26 -5.46 -24.53
N ALA A 98 -24.02 -4.56 -23.91
CA ALA A 98 -25.25 -4.87 -23.18
C ALA A 98 -26.37 -3.89 -23.55
N THR A 99 -27.61 -4.36 -23.58
CA THR A 99 -28.80 -3.53 -23.87
C THR A 99 -29.11 -2.65 -22.65
N PRO A 100 -28.96 -1.31 -22.74
CA PRO A 100 -29.19 -0.46 -21.59
C PRO A 100 -30.70 -0.28 -21.34
N VAL A 101 -31.05 -0.19 -20.07
CA VAL A 101 -32.40 0.11 -19.59
C VAL A 101 -32.43 1.58 -19.18
N VAL A 102 -33.39 2.33 -19.73
CA VAL A 102 -33.70 3.69 -19.31
C VAL A 102 -34.88 3.62 -18.33
N PRO A 103 -34.72 4.06 -17.07
CA PRO A 103 -35.82 4.12 -16.11
C PRO A 103 -36.92 5.09 -16.57
N ASP A 104 -38.15 4.92 -16.09
CA ASP A 104 -39.30 5.78 -16.44
C ASP A 104 -39.07 7.26 -16.11
N GLU A 105 -38.35 7.55 -15.01
CA GLU A 105 -37.94 8.89 -14.61
C GLU A 105 -36.40 9.03 -14.54
N PRO A 106 -35.69 9.08 -15.67
CA PRO A 106 -34.23 9.00 -15.68
C PRO A 106 -33.58 10.24 -15.04
N ALA A 107 -34.23 11.40 -15.12
CA ALA A 107 -33.77 12.64 -14.49
C ALA A 107 -33.92 12.63 -12.95
N ARG A 108 -34.85 11.81 -12.42
CA ARG A 108 -35.17 11.75 -10.98
C ARG A 108 -34.70 10.47 -10.30
N ALA A 109 -34.23 9.48 -11.06
CA ALA A 109 -33.71 8.22 -10.52
C ALA A 109 -32.63 8.44 -9.45
N ALA A 110 -31.69 9.38 -9.67
CA ALA A 110 -30.67 9.73 -8.68
C ALA A 110 -31.25 10.42 -7.43
N LEU A 111 -32.29 11.25 -7.61
CA LEU A 111 -33.01 11.90 -6.51
C LEU A 111 -33.79 10.89 -5.67
N TRP A 112 -34.48 9.95 -6.30
CA TRP A 112 -35.20 8.87 -5.61
C TRP A 112 -34.23 7.92 -4.90
N GLY A 113 -33.09 7.61 -5.52
CA GLY A 113 -32.00 6.90 -4.87
C GLY A 113 -31.50 7.66 -3.64
N ALA A 114 -31.26 8.98 -3.74
CA ALA A 114 -30.83 9.79 -2.61
C ALA A 114 -31.90 9.92 -1.50
N ALA A 115 -33.18 10.02 -1.87
CA ALA A 115 -34.29 10.11 -0.92
C ALA A 115 -34.54 8.77 -0.20
N GLY A 116 -34.43 7.64 -0.91
CA GLY A 116 -34.53 6.30 -0.33
C GLY A 116 -33.29 5.87 0.44
N ALA A 117 -32.13 6.41 0.07
CA ALA A 117 -30.85 6.15 0.73
C ALA A 117 -30.44 7.28 1.68
N THR A 118 -31.38 8.16 2.12
CA THR A 118 -31.06 9.29 3.01
C THR A 118 -30.38 8.74 4.27
N PRO A 119 -29.05 8.75 4.34
CA PRO A 119 -28.39 8.15 5.46
C PRO A 119 -28.50 9.17 6.57
N THR A 120 -28.98 8.75 7.73
CA THR A 120 -28.91 9.61 8.91
C THR A 120 -27.45 10.01 9.13
N SER A 121 -27.21 11.20 9.67
CA SER A 121 -25.84 11.64 10.00
C SER A 121 -25.09 10.61 10.86
N SER A 122 -25.84 9.81 11.64
CA SER A 122 -25.35 8.65 12.38
C SER A 122 -24.86 7.52 11.48
N GLU A 123 -25.61 7.13 10.45
CA GLU A 123 -25.21 6.06 9.51
C GLU A 123 -24.02 6.47 8.63
N VAL A 124 -23.94 7.76 8.23
CA VAL A 124 -22.76 8.29 7.53
C VAL A 124 -21.53 8.27 8.43
N ALA A 125 -21.68 8.67 9.70
CA ALA A 125 -20.60 8.64 10.68
C ALA A 125 -20.16 7.20 11.01
N GLU A 126 -21.11 6.27 11.14
CA GLU A 126 -20.82 4.85 11.39
C GLU A 126 -20.13 4.19 10.19
N PHE A 127 -20.60 4.47 8.96
CA PHE A 127 -19.96 3.97 7.74
C PHE A 127 -18.54 4.53 7.58
N ALA A 128 -18.35 5.84 7.79
CA ALA A 128 -17.04 6.48 7.74
C ALA A 128 -16.09 5.91 8.81
N ALA A 129 -16.56 5.76 10.04
CA ALA A 129 -15.81 5.14 11.14
C ALA A 129 -15.42 3.69 10.83
N TRP A 130 -16.35 2.92 10.24
CA TRP A 130 -16.09 1.55 9.81
C TRP A 130 -15.05 1.47 8.69
N GLU A 131 -15.07 2.41 7.74
CA GLU A 131 -14.12 2.43 6.62
C GLU A 131 -12.70 2.77 7.07
N VAL A 132 -12.56 3.71 8.01
CA VAL A 132 -11.30 4.00 8.70
C VAL A 132 -10.83 2.80 9.53
N ALA A 133 -11.71 2.23 10.35
CA ALA A 133 -11.40 1.06 11.17
C ALA A 133 -10.95 -0.11 10.30
N ARG A 134 -11.66 -0.42 9.21
CA ARG A 134 -11.33 -1.47 8.24
C ARG A 134 -9.94 -1.27 7.65
N THR A 135 -9.56 -0.03 7.37
CA THR A 135 -8.23 0.30 6.82
C THR A 135 -7.13 0.08 7.85
N LEU A 136 -7.37 0.44 9.12
CA LEU A 136 -6.45 0.18 10.23
C LEU A 136 -6.33 -1.32 10.55
N LEU A 137 -7.46 -2.05 10.54
CA LEU A 137 -7.55 -3.50 10.74
C LEU A 137 -6.68 -4.30 9.75
N ARG A 138 -6.53 -3.81 8.51
CA ARG A 138 -5.65 -4.44 7.50
C ARG A 138 -4.15 -4.36 7.84
N HIS A 139 -3.75 -3.53 8.80
CA HIS A 139 -2.34 -3.35 9.19
C HIS A 139 -1.97 -4.00 10.52
N VAL A 140 -2.98 -4.39 11.30
CA VAL A 140 -2.84 -5.22 12.50
C VAL A 140 -1.98 -6.48 12.27
N PRO A 141 -2.13 -7.28 11.20
CA PRO A 141 -1.30 -8.48 11.04
C PRO A 141 0.18 -8.14 10.84
N VAL A 142 0.52 -7.06 10.12
CA VAL A 142 1.93 -6.63 9.95
C VAL A 142 2.49 -6.18 11.29
N LEU A 143 1.74 -5.36 12.03
CA LEU A 143 2.14 -4.87 13.35
C LEU A 143 2.35 -6.02 14.34
N LEU A 144 1.41 -6.97 14.41
CA LEU A 144 1.49 -8.14 15.29
C LEU A 144 2.65 -9.05 14.90
N VAL A 145 2.79 -9.41 13.62
CA VAL A 145 3.89 -10.27 13.16
C VAL A 145 5.24 -9.60 13.44
N ALA A 146 5.38 -8.30 13.17
CA ALA A 146 6.61 -7.56 13.42
C ALA A 146 6.94 -7.44 14.92
N GLY A 147 5.97 -7.05 15.73
CA GLY A 147 6.15 -6.91 17.17
C GLY A 147 6.44 -8.25 17.87
N LEU A 148 5.69 -9.29 17.54
CA LEU A 148 5.92 -10.63 18.07
C LEU A 148 7.25 -11.21 17.59
N ALA A 149 7.58 -11.09 16.31
CA ALA A 149 8.89 -11.54 15.80
C ALA A 149 10.04 -10.83 16.51
N SER A 150 9.93 -9.52 16.74
CA SER A 150 10.92 -8.74 17.47
C SER A 150 11.15 -9.29 18.89
N LEU A 151 10.07 -9.47 19.65
CA LEU A 151 10.16 -9.94 21.04
C LEU A 151 10.63 -11.40 21.12
N LEU A 152 10.10 -12.28 20.25
CA LEU A 152 10.45 -13.69 20.25
C LEU A 152 11.89 -13.93 19.81
N LEU A 153 12.38 -13.23 18.78
CA LEU A 153 13.79 -13.33 18.37
C LEU A 153 14.73 -12.80 19.45
N PHE A 154 14.37 -11.71 20.12
CA PHE A 154 15.17 -11.22 21.24
C PHE A 154 15.19 -12.21 22.41
N ALA A 155 14.03 -12.77 22.79
CA ALA A 155 13.94 -13.77 23.84
C ALA A 155 14.74 -15.04 23.48
N HIS A 156 14.60 -15.53 22.25
CA HIS A 156 15.31 -16.70 21.74
C HIS A 156 16.83 -16.44 21.67
N PHE A 157 17.26 -15.25 21.25
CA PHE A 157 18.66 -14.84 21.29
C PHE A 157 19.23 -14.95 22.72
N ILE A 158 18.54 -14.42 23.74
CA ILE A 158 19.00 -14.51 25.13
C ILE A 158 19.10 -15.97 25.61
N GLN A 159 18.17 -16.83 25.17
CA GLN A 159 18.16 -18.24 25.55
C GLN A 159 19.23 -19.09 24.85
N THR A 160 19.66 -18.69 23.65
CA THR A 160 20.61 -19.46 22.82
C THR A 160 22.05 -19.01 22.97
N VAL A 161 22.31 -17.90 23.69
CA VAL A 161 23.68 -17.43 23.94
C VAL A 161 24.45 -18.44 24.79
N GLU A 162 25.65 -18.80 24.34
CA GLU A 162 26.55 -19.67 25.09
C GLU A 162 27.68 -18.84 25.75
N PRO A 163 27.69 -18.71 27.09
CA PRO A 163 28.78 -18.07 27.80
C PRO A 163 30.03 -18.95 27.82
N ARG A 164 31.20 -18.35 27.61
CA ARG A 164 32.51 -19.00 27.73
C ARG A 164 33.31 -18.39 28.88
N ASN A 165 34.11 -19.22 29.55
CA ASN A 165 34.95 -18.83 30.69
C ASN A 165 34.17 -18.25 31.88
N GLY A 166 33.08 -18.91 32.28
CA GLY A 166 32.31 -18.56 33.47
C GLY A 166 30.81 -18.47 33.17
N THR A 167 30.08 -17.81 34.07
CA THR A 167 28.65 -17.54 33.91
C THR A 167 28.42 -16.02 33.98
N PRO A 168 27.30 -15.49 33.46
CA PRO A 168 26.98 -14.07 33.60
C PRO A 168 27.04 -13.56 35.06
N ARG A 169 26.74 -14.43 36.03
CA ARG A 169 26.78 -14.10 37.48
C ARG A 169 28.19 -14.13 38.07
N TYR A 170 29.08 -14.92 37.49
CA TYR A 170 30.47 -15.08 37.93
C TYR A 170 31.38 -15.11 36.69
N PRO A 171 31.66 -13.94 36.09
CA PRO A 171 32.49 -13.86 34.89
C PRO A 171 33.95 -14.16 35.25
N GLY A 172 34.55 -15.14 34.56
CA GLY A 172 35.96 -15.46 34.69
C GLY A 172 36.85 -14.52 33.90
N THR A 173 38.17 -14.71 34.00
CA THR A 173 39.15 -13.94 33.23
C THR A 173 38.96 -14.22 31.73
N HIS A 174 38.84 -13.17 30.91
CA HIS A 174 38.48 -13.28 29.47
C HIS A 174 37.12 -13.93 29.21
N TYR A 175 36.10 -13.57 29.99
CA TYR A 175 34.71 -13.92 29.72
C TYR A 175 34.24 -13.34 28.38
N TYR A 176 33.69 -14.18 27.52
CA TYR A 176 33.08 -13.78 26.26
C TYR A 176 31.85 -14.65 25.97
N ILE A 177 30.98 -14.16 25.09
CA ILE A 177 29.79 -14.89 24.67
C ILE A 177 29.89 -15.26 23.20
N ILE A 178 29.40 -16.46 22.90
CA ILE A 178 29.15 -16.89 21.54
C ILE A 178 27.65 -16.75 21.31
N ALA A 179 27.28 -15.90 20.36
CA ALA A 179 25.89 -15.57 20.12
C ALA A 179 25.63 -15.31 18.64
N THR A 180 24.41 -15.61 18.21
CA THR A 180 23.93 -15.34 16.86
C THR A 180 23.59 -13.85 16.72
N TRP A 181 24.60 -12.99 16.57
CA TRP A 181 24.40 -11.53 16.55
C TRP A 181 23.43 -11.02 15.48
N GLY A 182 23.27 -11.76 14.37
CA GLY A 182 22.26 -11.45 13.37
C GLY A 182 20.82 -11.57 13.88
N GLU A 183 20.57 -12.44 14.87
CA GLU A 183 19.22 -12.60 15.43
C GLU A 183 18.82 -11.37 16.23
N LEU A 184 19.75 -10.83 17.03
CA LEU A 184 19.59 -9.55 17.72
C LEU A 184 19.41 -8.37 16.75
N ALA A 185 20.15 -8.38 15.65
CA ALA A 185 19.99 -7.36 14.61
C ALA A 185 18.61 -7.44 13.94
N LEU A 186 18.16 -8.65 13.63
CA LEU A 186 16.87 -8.88 12.99
C LEU A 186 15.72 -8.53 13.93
N SER A 187 15.82 -8.86 15.22
CA SER A 187 14.80 -8.46 16.20
C SER A 187 14.65 -6.95 16.23
N ALA A 188 15.75 -6.20 16.23
CA ALA A 188 15.73 -4.75 16.16
C ALA A 188 15.07 -4.26 14.85
N VAL A 189 15.41 -4.82 13.69
CA VAL A 189 14.76 -4.47 12.40
C VAL A 189 13.25 -4.76 12.42
N CYS A 190 12.82 -5.86 13.04
CA CYS A 190 11.40 -6.16 13.25
C CYS A 190 10.73 -5.11 14.15
N ALA A 191 11.40 -4.66 15.23
CA ALA A 191 10.92 -3.56 16.07
C ALA A 191 10.73 -2.28 15.25
N LEU A 192 11.70 -1.94 14.37
CA LEU A 192 11.59 -0.78 13.48
C LEU A 192 10.36 -0.86 12.57
N ILE A 193 10.11 -2.02 11.95
CA ILE A 193 8.93 -2.22 11.08
C ILE A 193 7.63 -2.12 11.90
N ALA A 194 7.60 -2.69 13.11
CA ALA A 194 6.46 -2.57 14.02
C ALA A 194 6.21 -1.10 14.39
N CYS A 195 7.24 -0.37 14.79
CA CYS A 195 7.16 1.04 15.13
C CYS A 195 6.73 1.90 13.94
N LEU A 196 7.22 1.64 12.73
CA LEU A 196 6.80 2.34 11.50
C LEU A 196 5.32 2.12 11.20
N THR A 197 4.88 0.86 11.26
CA THR A 197 3.48 0.48 11.04
C THR A 197 2.59 1.15 12.08
N PHE A 198 3.00 1.10 13.35
CA PHE A 198 2.30 1.73 14.47
C PHE A 198 2.24 3.26 14.32
N GLY A 199 3.37 3.93 14.11
CA GLY A 199 3.45 5.39 14.04
C GLY A 199 2.62 5.98 12.89
N VAL A 200 2.57 5.31 11.74
CA VAL A 200 1.74 5.74 10.60
C VAL A 200 0.26 5.46 10.88
N SER A 201 -0.07 4.33 11.50
CA SER A 201 -1.46 4.02 11.91
C SER A 201 -1.98 5.00 12.97
N LEU A 202 -1.13 5.39 13.92
CA LEU A 202 -1.44 6.37 14.95
C LEU A 202 -1.62 7.77 14.33
N ALA A 203 -0.75 8.16 13.39
CA ALA A 203 -0.91 9.43 12.68
C ALA A 203 -2.21 9.49 11.87
N ALA A 204 -2.63 8.35 11.28
CA ALA A 204 -3.92 8.24 10.61
C ALA A 204 -5.10 8.33 11.58
N TYR A 205 -5.06 7.61 12.70
CA TYR A 205 -6.08 7.67 13.75
C TYR A 205 -6.25 9.10 14.30
N LEU A 206 -5.15 9.78 14.64
CA LEU A 206 -5.17 11.16 15.14
C LEU A 206 -5.61 12.18 14.08
N ALA A 207 -5.44 11.88 12.79
CA ALA A 207 -5.96 12.73 11.72
C ALA A 207 -7.48 12.58 11.59
N ASP A 208 -7.97 11.34 11.69
CA ASP A 208 -9.39 11.01 11.66
C ASP A 208 -10.15 11.56 12.86
N GLU A 209 -9.63 11.38 14.08
CA GLU A 209 -10.21 11.92 15.32
C GLU A 209 -10.37 13.45 15.26
N ARG A 210 -9.45 14.13 14.58
CA ARG A 210 -9.50 15.60 14.39
C ARG A 210 -10.27 16.02 13.14
N GLN A 211 -10.80 15.08 12.36
CA GLN A 211 -11.48 15.32 11.08
C GLN A 211 -10.62 16.12 10.09
N VAL A 212 -9.31 15.87 10.07
CA VAL A 212 -8.36 16.54 9.17
C VAL A 212 -7.79 15.51 8.19
N PRO A 213 -7.60 15.84 6.90
CA PRO A 213 -6.97 14.93 5.96
C PRO A 213 -5.56 14.52 6.40
N LEU A 214 -5.22 13.25 6.18
CA LEU A 214 -3.87 12.74 6.40
C LEU A 214 -2.91 13.29 5.34
N THR A 215 -2.26 14.40 5.66
CA THR A 215 -1.25 15.03 4.79
C THR A 215 0.12 14.37 4.94
N GLY A 216 0.97 14.53 3.92
CA GLY A 216 2.34 14.03 3.95
C GLY A 216 3.13 14.51 5.17
N VAL A 217 2.92 15.75 5.64
CA VAL A 217 3.57 16.29 6.86
C VAL A 217 3.23 15.45 8.10
N ARG A 218 1.97 15.01 8.25
CA ARG A 218 1.54 14.18 9.38
C ARG A 218 2.09 12.76 9.29
N VAL A 219 2.19 12.21 8.08
CA VAL A 219 2.86 10.92 7.84
C VAL A 219 4.34 11.00 8.23
N VAL A 220 5.04 12.08 7.85
CA VAL A 220 6.44 12.31 8.24
C VAL A 220 6.58 12.42 9.75
N ALA A 221 5.66 13.10 10.45
CA ALA A 221 5.66 13.15 11.91
C ALA A 221 5.49 11.75 12.53
N GLY A 222 4.59 10.93 11.97
CA GLY A 222 4.44 9.52 12.36
C GLY A 222 5.71 8.69 12.12
N MET A 223 6.37 8.87 10.98
CA MET A 223 7.64 8.21 10.65
C MET A 223 8.78 8.64 11.58
N ALA A 224 8.84 9.92 11.96
CA ALA A 224 9.82 10.44 12.91
C ALA A 224 9.59 9.85 14.31
N GLY A 225 8.35 9.85 14.80
CA GLY A 225 7.97 9.21 16.07
C GLY A 225 8.28 7.71 16.08
N ALA A 226 7.98 7.01 14.98
CA ALA A 226 8.33 5.61 14.78
C ALA A 226 9.85 5.36 14.82
N SER A 227 10.63 6.24 14.19
CA SER A 227 12.09 6.12 14.16
C SER A 227 12.68 6.27 15.57
N LEU A 228 12.16 7.22 16.36
CA LEU A 228 12.53 7.35 17.77
C LEU A 228 12.16 6.10 18.56
N GLY A 229 10.94 5.56 18.36
CA GLY A 229 10.50 4.30 18.99
C GLY A 229 11.37 3.09 18.66
N ALA A 230 11.88 3.01 17.42
CA ALA A 230 12.78 1.96 17.01
C ALA A 230 14.16 2.07 17.66
N VAL A 231 14.70 3.29 17.76
CA VAL A 231 15.98 3.55 18.44
C VAL A 231 15.87 3.28 19.94
N THR A 232 14.75 3.62 20.58
CA THR A 232 14.52 3.30 21.99
C THR A 232 14.39 1.80 22.21
N ALA A 233 13.70 1.07 21.32
CA ALA A 233 13.64 -0.40 21.38
C ALA A 233 15.03 -1.04 21.21
N ALA A 234 15.83 -0.57 20.25
CA ALA A 234 17.21 -1.03 20.05
C ALA A 234 18.10 -0.75 21.28
N GLY A 235 17.94 0.44 21.89
CA GLY A 235 18.61 0.79 23.15
C GLY A 235 18.19 -0.12 24.30
N ALA A 236 16.89 -0.39 24.45
CA ALA A 236 16.36 -1.30 25.46
C ALA A 236 16.89 -2.73 25.29
N TYR A 237 16.90 -3.27 24.07
CA TYR A 237 17.50 -4.58 23.78
C TYR A 237 19.00 -4.61 24.09
N SER A 238 19.71 -3.52 23.83
CA SER A 238 21.14 -3.44 24.13
C SER A 238 21.44 -3.36 25.62
N ILE A 239 20.69 -2.56 26.37
CA ILE A 239 20.82 -2.46 27.83
C ILE A 239 20.46 -3.79 28.48
N LEU A 240 19.33 -4.37 28.09
CA LEU A 240 18.84 -5.63 28.65
C LEU A 240 19.78 -6.79 28.31
N GLY A 241 20.26 -6.89 27.07
CA GLY A 241 21.23 -7.90 26.68
C GLY A 241 22.58 -7.76 27.41
N SER A 242 23.08 -6.53 27.55
CA SER A 242 24.29 -6.25 28.31
C SER A 242 24.16 -6.62 29.79
N PHE A 243 23.03 -6.25 30.41
CA PHE A 243 22.75 -6.56 31.80
C PHE A 243 22.59 -8.07 32.05
N LEU A 244 21.80 -8.76 31.22
CA LEU A 244 21.52 -10.19 31.39
C LEU A 244 22.75 -11.07 31.13
N LEU A 245 23.63 -10.67 30.21
CA LEU A 245 24.77 -11.48 29.79
C LEU A 245 26.10 -11.03 30.39
N ALA A 246 26.11 -9.94 31.17
CA ALA A 246 27.30 -9.34 31.78
C ALA A 246 28.43 -9.02 30.79
N VAL A 247 28.06 -8.64 29.56
CA VAL A 247 28.99 -8.20 28.50
C VAL A 247 28.76 -6.71 28.26
N GLY A 248 29.81 -5.95 27.93
CA GLY A 248 29.70 -4.51 27.67
C GLY A 248 28.70 -4.15 26.57
N TYR A 249 28.18 -2.92 26.59
CA TYR A 249 27.12 -2.47 25.68
C TYR A 249 27.51 -2.43 24.21
N GLY A 250 28.80 -2.29 23.89
CA GLY A 250 29.30 -2.02 22.54
C GLY A 250 28.82 -3.01 21.46
N PRO A 251 29.03 -4.33 21.63
CA PRO A 251 28.54 -5.33 20.68
C PRO A 251 27.03 -5.29 20.46
N PHE A 252 26.24 -5.13 21.53
CA PHE A 252 24.78 -5.08 21.42
C PHE A 252 24.31 -3.83 20.69
N LEU A 253 24.86 -2.66 21.03
CA LEU A 253 24.54 -1.41 20.34
C LEU A 253 24.88 -1.49 18.85
N ARG A 254 26.06 -2.03 18.55
CA ARG A 254 26.53 -2.18 17.16
C ARG A 254 25.56 -3.03 16.35
N TRP A 255 25.14 -4.18 16.86
CA TRP A 255 24.29 -5.09 16.10
C TRP A 255 22.81 -4.68 16.07
N THR A 256 22.33 -3.93 17.06
CA THR A 256 20.95 -3.41 17.02
C THR A 256 20.80 -2.17 16.15
N LEU A 257 21.79 -1.26 16.13
CA LEU A 257 21.69 0.03 15.43
C LEU A 257 22.30 0.03 14.02
N LEU A 258 23.48 -0.57 13.83
CA LEU A 258 24.22 -0.46 12.58
C LEU A 258 23.45 -1.06 11.38
N PRO A 259 22.78 -2.23 11.52
CA PRO A 259 21.96 -2.78 10.45
C PRO A 259 20.74 -1.92 10.08
N MET A 260 20.24 -1.07 10.99
CA MET A 260 19.10 -0.18 10.70
C MET A 260 19.47 1.06 9.89
N LEU A 261 20.75 1.46 9.89
CA LEU A 261 21.23 2.67 9.21
C LEU A 261 20.74 2.82 7.74
N PRO A 262 20.81 1.80 6.87
CA PRO A 262 20.28 1.94 5.51
C PRO A 262 18.79 2.26 5.49
N VAL A 263 18.00 1.69 6.40
CA VAL A 263 16.55 1.97 6.49
C VAL A 263 16.32 3.40 6.95
N PHE A 264 17.04 3.87 7.98
CA PHE A 264 16.95 5.26 8.44
C PHE A 264 17.37 6.28 7.37
N ALA A 265 18.41 5.96 6.58
CA ALA A 265 18.84 6.82 5.48
C ALA A 265 17.71 6.99 4.43
N VAL A 266 17.08 5.88 4.03
CA VAL A 266 15.96 5.92 3.07
C VAL A 266 14.72 6.58 3.68
N LEU A 267 14.44 6.39 4.97
CA LEU A 267 13.37 7.09 5.69
C LEU A 267 13.60 8.60 5.73
N GLY A 268 14.84 9.06 5.91
CA GLY A 268 15.19 10.48 5.84
C GLY A 268 14.91 11.07 4.46
N VAL A 269 15.28 10.35 3.40
CA VAL A 269 14.95 10.74 2.01
C VAL A 269 13.43 10.73 1.79
N ALA A 270 12.73 9.70 2.28
CA ALA A 270 11.28 9.62 2.23
C ALA A 270 10.63 10.83 2.91
N ALA A 271 11.13 11.25 4.07
CA ALA A 271 10.58 12.39 4.81
C ALA A 271 10.65 13.71 4.02
N LEU A 272 11.73 13.93 3.27
CA LEU A 272 11.90 15.11 2.41
C LEU A 272 10.93 15.09 1.22
N ILE A 273 10.68 13.91 0.65
CA ILE A 273 9.85 13.71 -0.53
C ILE A 273 8.36 13.74 -0.16
N VAL A 274 7.94 12.92 0.81
CA VAL A 274 6.54 12.78 1.27
C VAL A 274 5.96 14.11 1.73
N ARG A 275 6.78 15.01 2.29
CA ARG A 275 6.34 16.36 2.66
C ARG A 275 5.90 17.22 1.47
N ARG A 276 6.41 16.96 0.26
CA ARG A 276 6.19 17.78 -0.94
C ARG A 276 5.11 17.24 -1.88
N TYR A 277 4.80 15.95 -1.82
CA TYR A 277 3.87 15.29 -2.74
C TYR A 277 2.50 15.04 -2.10
N GLN A 278 1.46 14.94 -2.93
CA GLN A 278 0.10 14.61 -2.48
C GLN A 278 -0.03 13.13 -2.10
N ALA A 279 -1.15 12.73 -1.51
CA ALA A 279 -1.39 11.33 -1.19
C ALA A 279 -1.34 10.45 -2.46
N PRO A 280 -0.70 9.27 -2.42
CA PRO A 280 -0.75 8.32 -3.53
C PRO A 280 -2.18 7.84 -3.75
N VAL A 281 -2.50 7.37 -4.96
CA VAL A 281 -3.85 6.88 -5.34
C VAL A 281 -4.34 5.78 -4.38
N SER A 282 -3.42 4.96 -3.87
CA SER A 282 -3.72 3.90 -2.92
C SER A 282 -3.87 4.35 -1.45
N GLY A 283 -3.59 5.62 -1.14
CA GLY A 283 -3.52 6.17 0.22
C GLY A 283 -2.19 5.89 0.94
N TRP A 284 -1.84 6.75 1.90
CA TRP A 284 -0.56 6.68 2.64
C TRP A 284 -0.36 5.39 3.45
N LEU A 285 -1.43 4.87 4.04
CA LEU A 285 -1.41 3.64 4.83
C LEU A 285 -1.05 2.41 3.99
N ARG A 286 -1.70 2.24 2.83
CA ARG A 286 -1.41 1.15 1.89
C ARG A 286 -0.06 1.32 1.19
N TRP A 287 0.43 2.56 1.07
CA TRP A 287 1.77 2.83 0.54
C TRP A 287 2.87 2.29 1.47
N LEU A 288 2.67 2.35 2.80
CA LEU A 288 3.63 1.87 3.82
C LEU A 288 3.37 0.45 4.34
N SER A 289 2.40 -0.28 3.80
CA SER A 289 2.11 -1.65 4.25
C SER A 289 3.20 -2.63 3.78
N PHE A 290 4.09 -3.02 4.70
CA PHE A 290 5.14 -4.01 4.45
C PHE A 290 4.54 -5.44 4.36
N PRO A 291 5.04 -6.32 3.47
CA PRO A 291 4.54 -7.69 3.36
C PRO A 291 4.85 -8.53 4.62
N ALA A 292 3.83 -8.82 5.42
CA ALA A 292 3.96 -9.61 6.66
C ALA A 292 4.59 -11.00 6.43
N TRP A 293 4.33 -11.65 5.29
CA TRP A 293 4.80 -13.02 5.06
C TRP A 293 6.31 -13.08 4.85
N SER A 294 6.88 -12.05 4.21
CA SER A 294 8.33 -11.91 4.08
C SER A 294 8.97 -11.81 5.47
N LEU A 295 8.40 -10.95 6.34
CA LEU A 295 8.88 -10.75 7.69
C LEU A 295 8.82 -12.04 8.52
N GLY A 296 7.68 -12.73 8.48
CA GLY A 296 7.49 -14.00 9.18
C GLY A 296 8.46 -15.09 8.72
N LEU A 297 8.68 -15.22 7.40
CA LEU A 297 9.63 -16.19 6.84
C LEU A 297 11.08 -15.92 7.25
N VAL A 298 11.51 -14.66 7.19
CA VAL A 298 12.88 -14.30 7.60
C VAL A 298 13.07 -14.46 9.09
N ALA A 299 12.09 -14.07 9.91
CA ALA A 299 12.15 -14.27 11.36
C ALA A 299 12.19 -15.76 11.74
N ALA A 300 11.28 -16.57 11.18
CA ALA A 300 11.26 -18.01 11.42
C ALA A 300 12.54 -18.70 10.93
N GLY A 301 13.03 -18.32 9.75
CA GLY A 301 14.29 -18.82 9.22
C GLY A 301 15.48 -18.44 10.08
N MET A 302 15.52 -17.22 10.63
CA MET A 302 16.61 -16.80 11.52
C MET A 302 16.58 -17.50 12.88
N ALA A 303 15.39 -17.70 13.46
CA ALA A 303 15.23 -18.47 14.69
C ALA A 303 15.68 -19.93 14.48
N LEU A 304 15.27 -20.55 13.37
CA LEU A 304 15.69 -21.90 13.00
C LEU A 304 17.21 -21.98 12.79
N LEU A 305 17.80 -21.01 12.08
CA LEU A 305 19.24 -20.92 11.90
C LEU A 305 19.96 -20.87 13.25
N SER A 306 19.53 -19.96 14.13
CA SER A 306 20.12 -19.78 15.44
C SER A 306 19.98 -21.04 16.31
N PHE A 307 18.82 -21.70 16.26
CA PHE A 307 18.59 -22.97 16.95
C PHE A 307 19.55 -24.06 16.47
N CYS A 308 19.65 -24.26 15.15
CA CYS A 308 20.51 -25.30 14.57
C CYS A 308 22.00 -25.06 14.86
N LEU A 309 22.43 -23.80 14.85
CA LEU A 309 23.83 -23.44 15.11
C LEU A 309 24.23 -23.62 16.57
N ASN A 310 23.31 -23.39 17.52
CA ASN A 310 23.57 -23.48 18.96
C ASN A 310 23.20 -24.84 19.59
N ALA A 311 22.51 -25.71 18.86
CA ALA A 311 22.17 -27.04 19.34
C ALA A 311 23.43 -27.90 19.59
N VAL A 312 23.39 -28.74 20.62
CA VAL A 312 24.50 -29.66 20.92
C VAL A 312 24.63 -30.69 19.79
N HIS A 313 25.81 -30.80 19.19
CA HIS A 313 26.03 -31.67 18.04
C HIS A 313 26.28 -33.12 18.48
N TRP A 314 25.21 -33.92 18.54
CA TRP A 314 25.31 -35.37 18.73
C TRP A 314 25.37 -36.10 17.38
N PRO A 315 26.10 -37.22 17.27
CA PRO A 315 26.28 -37.94 15.99
C PRO A 315 24.96 -38.34 15.31
N ASN A 316 23.90 -38.59 16.09
CA ASN A 316 22.59 -39.02 15.59
C ASN A 316 21.70 -37.86 15.09
N ILE A 317 21.99 -36.61 15.47
CA ILE A 317 21.16 -35.44 15.08
C ILE A 317 21.87 -34.47 14.13
N ILE A 318 23.18 -34.65 13.90
CA ILE A 318 23.99 -33.71 13.11
C ILE A 318 23.46 -33.51 11.69
N VAL A 319 23.00 -34.59 11.04
CA VAL A 319 22.40 -34.52 9.68
C VAL A 319 21.12 -33.66 9.69
N PHE A 320 20.31 -33.76 10.74
CA PHE A 320 19.10 -32.95 10.88
C PHE A 320 19.41 -31.48 11.17
N LEU A 321 20.44 -31.20 11.96
CA LEU A 321 20.91 -29.82 12.23
C LEU A 321 21.48 -29.16 10.98
N ASP A 322 22.24 -29.90 10.17
CA ASP A 322 22.75 -29.41 8.89
C ASP A 322 21.60 -29.15 7.90
N LEU A 323 20.66 -30.09 7.78
CA LEU A 323 19.48 -29.92 6.94
C LEU A 323 18.64 -28.71 7.40
N GLY A 324 18.47 -28.55 8.71
CA GLY A 324 17.78 -27.40 9.31
C GLY A 324 18.47 -26.07 8.99
N THR A 325 19.80 -26.03 9.05
CA THR A 325 20.60 -24.85 8.68
C THR A 325 20.41 -24.47 7.20
N ARG A 326 20.34 -25.46 6.30
CA ARG A 326 20.07 -25.21 4.87
C ARG A 326 18.63 -24.76 4.64
N LEU A 327 17.67 -25.38 5.31
CA LEU A 327 16.26 -25.00 5.25
C LEU A 327 16.06 -23.57 5.76
N ALA A 328 16.76 -23.18 6.82
CA ALA A 328 16.79 -21.80 7.31
C ALA A 328 17.34 -20.82 6.25
N GLY A 329 18.44 -21.15 5.58
CA GLY A 329 18.96 -20.34 4.47
C GLY A 329 17.94 -20.18 3.34
N VAL A 330 17.21 -21.25 3.00
CA VAL A 330 16.16 -21.21 1.97
C VAL A 330 14.99 -20.31 2.38
N THR A 331 14.48 -20.46 3.61
CA THR A 331 13.34 -19.67 4.09
C THR A 331 13.69 -18.18 4.18
N ILE A 332 14.89 -17.84 4.63
CA ILE A 332 15.40 -16.46 4.63
C ILE A 332 15.50 -15.91 3.20
N GLY A 333 16.04 -16.68 2.25
CA GLY A 333 16.16 -16.27 0.84
C GLY A 333 14.82 -16.01 0.16
N ILE A 334 13.83 -16.87 0.39
CA ILE A 334 12.45 -16.68 -0.09
C ILE A 334 11.86 -15.41 0.53
N GLY A 335 12.02 -15.23 1.85
CA GLY A 335 11.54 -14.04 2.55
C GLY A 335 12.15 -12.74 2.01
N LEU A 336 13.48 -12.70 1.79
CA LEU A 336 14.18 -11.58 1.18
C LEU A 336 13.64 -11.23 -0.21
N THR A 337 13.41 -12.25 -1.04
CA THR A 337 12.88 -12.06 -2.39
C THR A 337 11.46 -11.49 -2.38
N LEU A 338 10.61 -11.99 -1.48
CA LEU A 338 9.24 -11.52 -1.30
C LEU A 338 9.17 -10.08 -0.76
N ALA A 339 10.19 -9.61 -0.04
CA ALA A 339 10.27 -8.22 0.40
C ALA A 339 10.47 -7.27 -0.78
N VAL A 340 11.39 -7.58 -1.69
CA VAL A 340 11.86 -6.62 -2.70
C VAL A 340 11.02 -6.66 -3.98
N VAL A 341 10.64 -7.85 -4.44
CA VAL A 341 10.03 -8.02 -5.77
C VAL A 341 8.53 -8.26 -5.62
N SER A 342 7.70 -7.49 -6.34
CA SER A 342 6.24 -7.68 -6.36
C SER A 342 5.76 -8.58 -7.50
N ARG A 343 6.46 -8.57 -8.65
CA ARG A 343 6.06 -9.32 -9.86
C ARG A 343 6.52 -10.79 -9.81
N PRO A 344 5.65 -11.77 -10.12
CA PRO A 344 5.95 -13.19 -9.95
C PRO A 344 7.08 -13.68 -10.87
N LEU A 345 7.13 -13.20 -12.12
CA LEU A 345 8.20 -13.57 -13.05
C LEU A 345 9.58 -13.12 -12.56
N PHE A 346 9.69 -11.88 -12.10
CA PHE A 346 10.94 -11.35 -11.54
C PHE A 346 11.29 -11.98 -10.19
N ARG A 347 10.29 -12.43 -9.41
CA ARG A 347 10.53 -13.22 -8.18
C ARG A 347 11.19 -14.54 -8.49
N LEU A 348 10.83 -15.23 -9.58
CA LEU A 348 11.49 -16.48 -9.96
C LEU A 348 12.93 -16.22 -10.43
N LEU A 349 13.13 -15.24 -11.32
CA LEU A 349 14.46 -14.95 -11.87
C LEU A 349 15.46 -14.46 -10.82
N LEU A 350 15.04 -13.58 -9.91
CA LEU A 350 15.90 -13.05 -8.85
C LEU A 350 15.90 -13.95 -7.60
N GLY A 351 14.79 -14.64 -7.33
CA GLY A 351 14.62 -15.42 -6.10
C GLY A 351 15.42 -16.70 -6.06
N VAL A 352 15.60 -17.37 -7.20
CA VAL A 352 16.46 -18.56 -7.28
C VAL A 352 17.91 -18.23 -6.87
N PRO A 353 18.62 -17.26 -7.48
CA PRO A 353 20.00 -16.98 -7.11
C PRO A 353 20.13 -16.44 -5.67
N VAL A 354 19.20 -15.59 -5.22
CA VAL A 354 19.21 -15.08 -3.82
C VAL A 354 19.03 -16.22 -2.82
N THR A 355 18.10 -17.13 -3.07
CA THR A 355 17.84 -18.28 -2.20
C THR A 355 19.00 -19.26 -2.20
N VAL A 356 19.59 -19.57 -3.37
CA VAL A 356 20.79 -20.42 -3.46
C VAL A 356 21.96 -19.79 -2.70
N PHE A 357 22.17 -18.49 -2.86
CA PHE A 357 23.20 -17.76 -2.12
C PHE A 357 22.98 -17.86 -0.60
N CYS A 358 21.76 -17.62 -0.13
CA CYS A 358 21.42 -17.72 1.30
C CYS A 358 21.62 -19.15 1.84
N LEU A 359 21.23 -20.17 1.06
CA LEU A 359 21.45 -21.58 1.40
C LEU A 359 22.94 -21.92 1.51
N LEU A 360 23.77 -21.42 0.60
CA LEU A 360 25.21 -21.73 0.57
C LEU A 360 25.95 -21.08 1.74
N ILE A 361 25.65 -19.82 2.04
CA ILE A 361 26.36 -19.08 3.07
C ILE A 361 25.89 -19.44 4.49
N ALA A 362 24.71 -20.03 4.68
CA ALA A 362 24.12 -20.30 5.99
C ALA A 362 25.10 -20.99 6.96
N GLY A 363 25.46 -20.28 8.03
CA GLY A 363 26.44 -20.75 9.02
C GLY A 363 26.82 -19.69 10.05
N TRP A 364 27.65 -20.07 11.03
CA TRP A 364 28.07 -19.21 12.14
C TRP A 364 28.69 -17.87 11.71
N ARG A 365 29.52 -17.87 10.67
CA ARG A 365 30.20 -16.64 10.19
C ARG A 365 29.28 -15.68 9.43
N SER A 366 28.19 -16.19 8.87
CA SER A 366 27.28 -15.44 8.01
C SER A 366 25.96 -15.06 8.68
N ALA A 367 25.69 -15.57 9.88
CA ALA A 367 24.46 -15.28 10.61
C ALA A 367 24.17 -13.76 10.71
N GLY A 368 25.20 -12.95 10.96
CA GLY A 368 25.10 -11.49 10.98
C GLY A 368 24.74 -10.86 9.62
N LEU A 369 25.14 -11.49 8.51
CA LEU A 369 24.87 -10.99 7.15
C LEU A 369 23.38 -11.08 6.80
N PHE A 370 22.65 -12.10 7.29
CA PHE A 370 21.22 -12.24 6.99
C PHE A 370 20.39 -11.06 7.48
N ALA A 371 20.68 -10.56 8.69
CA ALA A 371 20.00 -9.38 9.21
C ALA A 371 20.32 -8.11 8.41
N VAL A 372 21.58 -7.96 8.00
CA VAL A 372 22.00 -6.84 7.14
C VAL A 372 21.33 -6.93 5.77
N MET A 373 21.29 -8.11 5.15
CA MET A 373 20.60 -8.33 3.88
C MET A 373 19.10 -8.01 4.01
N PHE A 374 18.47 -8.40 5.12
CA PHE A 374 17.06 -8.09 5.35
C PHE A 374 16.82 -6.59 5.54
N ALA A 375 17.66 -5.89 6.30
CA ALA A 375 17.57 -4.45 6.43
C ALA A 375 17.77 -3.73 5.09
N LEU A 376 18.71 -4.20 4.26
CA LEU A 376 18.88 -3.69 2.89
C LEU A 376 17.66 -3.97 2.01
N ALA A 377 17.03 -5.14 2.15
CA ALA A 377 15.81 -5.48 1.43
C ALA A 377 14.65 -4.56 1.84
N VAL A 378 14.50 -4.25 3.14
CA VAL A 378 13.51 -3.29 3.65
C VAL A 378 13.80 -1.89 3.12
N ALA A 379 15.06 -1.45 3.12
CA ALA A 379 15.47 -0.16 2.56
C ALA A 379 15.20 -0.08 1.05
N ALA A 380 15.50 -1.13 0.29
CA ALA A 380 15.23 -1.22 -1.14
C ALA A 380 13.71 -1.21 -1.43
N TRP A 381 12.92 -1.95 -0.65
CA TRP A 381 11.46 -1.93 -0.74
C TRP A 381 10.91 -0.51 -0.55
N LEU A 382 11.39 0.21 0.46
CA LEU A 382 10.99 1.59 0.72
C LEU A 382 11.43 2.53 -0.42
N ALA A 383 12.66 2.36 -0.94
CA ALA A 383 13.16 3.13 -2.07
C ALA A 383 12.32 2.93 -3.35
N VAL A 384 11.89 1.70 -3.63
CA VAL A 384 10.98 1.41 -4.76
C VAL A 384 9.64 2.11 -4.57
N ARG A 385 9.09 2.14 -3.35
CA ARG A 385 7.84 2.86 -3.04
C ARG A 385 7.96 4.37 -3.20
N ILE A 386 9.09 4.95 -2.84
CA ILE A 386 9.41 6.37 -3.07
C ILE A 386 9.47 6.63 -4.57
N TRP A 387 10.16 5.77 -5.32
CA TRP A 387 10.28 5.91 -6.77
C TRP A 387 8.92 5.85 -7.46
N THR A 388 8.03 4.93 -7.06
CA THR A 388 6.67 4.87 -7.61
C THR A 388 5.87 6.12 -7.30
N LEU A 389 6.00 6.69 -6.08
CA LEU A 389 5.32 7.93 -5.72
C LEU A 389 5.79 9.12 -6.60
N ILE A 390 7.10 9.23 -6.82
CA ILE A 390 7.66 10.26 -7.71
C ILE A 390 7.12 10.07 -9.13
N ARG A 391 7.08 8.83 -9.63
CA ARG A 391 6.61 8.53 -10.99
C ARG A 391 5.12 8.85 -11.15
N GLU A 392 4.29 8.53 -10.16
CA GLU A 392 2.85 8.81 -10.19
C GLU A 392 2.55 10.31 -10.23
N GLN A 393 3.38 11.15 -9.59
CA GLN A 393 3.16 12.60 -9.53
C GLN A 393 4.01 13.41 -10.51
N GLY A 394 5.04 12.80 -11.10
CA GLY A 394 5.90 13.39 -12.12
C GLY A 394 5.37 13.25 -13.55
N VAL A 395 4.27 12.49 -13.77
CA VAL A 395 3.55 12.49 -15.05
C VAL A 395 2.68 13.75 -15.08
N PRO A 396 2.99 14.78 -15.88
CA PRO A 396 2.10 15.92 -16.03
C PRO A 396 0.75 15.44 -16.58
N ALA A 397 -0.33 15.93 -15.98
CA ALA A 397 -1.68 15.76 -16.50
C ALA A 397 -1.81 16.49 -17.85
N GLY A 398 -1.37 15.84 -18.93
CA GLY A 398 -1.48 16.37 -20.28
C GLY A 398 -0.63 15.58 -21.26
N HIS A 399 -1.25 15.20 -22.39
CA HIS A 399 -0.71 14.47 -23.54
C HIS A 399 -0.85 12.94 -23.48
N VAL A 400 -2.11 12.50 -23.45
CA VAL A 400 -2.52 11.39 -24.32
C VAL A 400 -3.46 12.04 -25.33
N GLY A 401 -2.90 12.34 -26.51
CA GLY A 401 -3.64 12.80 -27.70
C GLY A 401 -3.75 11.67 -28.69
#